data_AF-A0A923VB17-F1
#
_entry.id   AF-A0A923VB17-F1
#
_cell.length_a   1.000
_cell.length_b   1.000
_cell.length_c   1.000
_cell.angle_alpha   90.00
_cell.angle_beta   90.00
_cell.angle_gamma   90.00
#
_symmetry.space_group_name_H-M   'P 1'
#
loop_
_entity.id
_entity.type
_entity.pdbx_description
1 polymer ?
#
loop_
_entity_poly.entity_id
_entity_poly.type
_entity_poly.pdbx_seq_one_letter_code
_entity_poly.pdbx_strand_id
1 'polypeptide(L)'
;MYLVKIILTTLLFAQLVFAQSEEEVSAADAGTKAYSGKQSSEWADVQKKLADAKAKLEAQDILVKNLIIEKSQSTGSEQNNKNEQIQVEHRKLQKMTDDYNLLRSDYETKFPEKGVKESRIYNRAEVKSIEGMQSDLTLEGRLNKLHNKVISQYPRSANPEPAVKKSSDAKNKKAIPAPAVKSEKEVTEQIILQK
;
A
#
# COMPACT_ATOMS: atom_id res chain seq x y z
N MET A 1 -22.37 47.53 -27.71
CA MET A 1 -23.42 46.52 -28.03
C MET A 1 -22.94 45.07 -27.84
N TYR A 2 -22.18 44.75 -26.77
CA TYR A 2 -21.76 43.36 -26.49
C TYR A 2 -22.27 42.81 -25.15
N LEU A 3 -22.87 43.65 -24.29
CA LEU A 3 -23.37 43.22 -22.99
C LEU A 3 -24.76 42.55 -23.04
N VAL A 4 -25.60 42.87 -24.02
CA VAL A 4 -26.95 42.27 -24.15
C VAL A 4 -26.87 40.85 -24.74
N LYS A 5 -25.82 40.53 -25.49
CA LYS A 5 -25.63 39.19 -26.10
C LYS A 5 -25.16 38.11 -25.11
N ILE A 6 -24.59 38.50 -23.96
CA ILE A 6 -24.09 37.54 -22.96
C ILE A 6 -25.23 37.08 -22.02
N ILE A 7 -26.25 37.92 -21.82
CA ILE A 7 -27.42 37.58 -20.98
C ILE A 7 -28.40 36.68 -21.75
N LEU A 8 -28.44 36.79 -23.09
CA LEU A 8 -29.32 35.95 -23.91
C LEU A 8 -28.78 34.52 -24.11
N THR A 9 -27.48 34.29 -23.95
CA THR A 9 -26.90 32.94 -24.03
C THR A 9 -26.97 32.16 -22.72
N THR A 10 -27.08 32.83 -21.56
CA THR A 10 -27.25 32.15 -20.27
C THR A 10 -28.70 31.77 -19.97
N LEU A 11 -29.69 32.36 -20.64
CA LEU A 11 -31.11 31.99 -20.47
C LEU A 11 -31.55 30.78 -21.32
N LEU A 12 -30.76 30.37 -22.33
CA LEU A 12 -31.15 29.29 -23.26
C LEU A 12 -30.52 27.92 -22.93
N PHE A 13 -29.73 27.80 -21.86
CA PHE A 13 -29.16 26.53 -21.40
C PHE A 13 -29.87 25.95 -20.15
N ALA A 14 -30.89 26.65 -19.64
CA ALA A 14 -31.61 26.26 -18.43
C ALA A 14 -32.85 25.36 -18.67
N GLN A 15 -33.14 24.97 -19.92
CA GLN A 15 -34.33 24.16 -20.24
C GLN A 15 -34.05 22.77 -20.84
N LEU A 16 -32.80 22.27 -20.82
CA LEU A 16 -32.46 20.96 -21.39
C LEU A 16 -32.05 19.89 -20.34
N VAL A 17 -32.63 19.91 -19.14
CA VAL A 17 -32.37 18.85 -18.12
C VAL A 17 -33.67 18.30 -17.48
N PHE A 18 -34.85 18.72 -17.93
CA PHE A 18 -36.13 18.19 -17.43
C PHE A 18 -36.94 17.51 -18.54
N ALA A 19 -36.39 16.44 -19.13
CA ALA A 19 -37.14 15.56 -20.01
C ALA A 19 -36.41 14.21 -20.17
N GLN A 20 -36.62 13.29 -19.22
CA GLN A 20 -36.75 11.84 -19.44
C GLN A 20 -36.70 11.11 -18.10
N SER A 21 -37.86 10.75 -17.57
CA SER A 21 -37.96 9.68 -16.58
C SER A 21 -39.37 9.08 -16.60
N GLU A 22 -39.76 8.48 -17.72
CA GLU A 22 -40.79 7.44 -17.75
C GLU A 22 -40.36 6.41 -18.79
N GLU A 23 -39.76 5.32 -18.34
CA GLU A 23 -39.92 4.03 -18.99
C GLU A 23 -39.74 2.93 -17.94
N GLU A 24 -40.80 2.16 -17.77
CA GLU A 24 -40.83 0.96 -16.94
C GLU A 24 -39.95 -0.13 -17.55
N VAL A 25 -39.13 -0.78 -16.71
CA VAL A 25 -38.81 -2.19 -16.91
C VAL A 25 -38.92 -2.90 -15.57
N SER A 26 -40.06 -3.57 -15.41
CA SER A 26 -40.25 -4.66 -14.45
C SER A 26 -39.50 -5.90 -14.96
N ALA A 27 -38.51 -6.38 -14.19
CA ALA A 27 -38.27 -7.80 -13.90
C ALA A 27 -36.96 -8.03 -13.14
N ALA A 28 -37.04 -8.93 -12.15
CA ALA A 28 -35.96 -9.69 -11.52
C ALA A 28 -35.11 -8.99 -10.43
N ASP A 29 -35.62 -9.16 -9.22
CA ASP A 29 -34.90 -9.42 -7.98
C ASP A 29 -33.52 -10.08 -8.16
N ALA A 30 -32.47 -9.28 -8.04
CA ALA A 30 -31.21 -9.67 -7.44
C ALA A 30 -30.71 -8.43 -6.70
N GLY A 31 -30.89 -8.40 -5.37
CA GLY A 31 -30.65 -7.25 -4.51
C GLY A 31 -29.27 -6.61 -4.63
N THR A 32 -29.08 -5.75 -5.63
CA THR A 32 -28.07 -4.69 -5.59
C THR A 32 -28.63 -3.62 -4.68
N LYS A 33 -28.15 -3.58 -3.42
CA LYS A 33 -28.39 -2.44 -2.53
C LYS A 33 -28.04 -1.18 -3.32
N ALA A 34 -29.07 -0.40 -3.65
CA ALA A 34 -28.88 0.88 -4.30
C ALA A 34 -28.03 1.76 -3.37
N TYR A 35 -26.89 2.23 -3.89
CA TYR A 35 -25.97 3.14 -3.21
C TYR A 35 -26.74 4.37 -2.73
N SER A 36 -26.99 4.46 -1.43
CA SER A 36 -27.85 5.55 -0.90
C SER A 36 -27.17 6.92 -0.95
N GLY A 37 -25.88 7.00 -1.27
CA GLY A 37 -25.10 8.24 -1.35
C GLY A 37 -24.89 8.97 -0.01
N LYS A 38 -25.81 8.81 0.94
CA LYS A 38 -25.83 9.45 2.24
C LYS A 38 -24.73 8.87 3.11
N GLN A 39 -23.85 9.74 3.60
CA GLN A 39 -22.81 9.39 4.57
C GLN A 39 -23.54 8.99 5.87
N SER A 40 -23.38 7.74 6.32
CA SER A 40 -23.85 7.38 7.67
C SER A 40 -23.01 8.14 8.69
N SER A 41 -23.59 8.52 9.82
CA SER A 41 -22.85 9.12 10.94
C SER A 41 -21.67 8.24 11.36
N GLU A 42 -21.88 6.92 11.36
CA GLU A 42 -20.86 5.92 11.66
C GLU A 42 -19.65 5.99 10.73
N TRP A 43 -19.87 6.24 9.43
CA TRP A 43 -18.77 6.35 8.47
C TRP A 43 -17.90 7.58 8.76
N ALA A 44 -18.53 8.72 9.05
CA ALA A 44 -17.81 9.95 9.38
C ALA A 44 -17.01 9.80 10.69
N ASP A 45 -17.59 9.11 11.68
CA ASP A 45 -16.93 8.81 12.95
C ASP A 45 -15.72 7.90 12.76
N VAL A 46 -15.84 6.84 11.95
CA VAL A 46 -14.72 5.93 11.67
C VAL A 46 -13.64 6.63 10.85
N GLN A 47 -13.99 7.48 9.88
CA GLN A 47 -13.02 8.26 9.12
C GLN A 47 -12.23 9.21 10.04
N LYS A 48 -12.91 9.89 10.97
CA LYS A 48 -12.25 10.74 11.97
C LYS A 48 -11.30 9.92 12.84
N LYS A 49 -11.76 8.76 13.36
CA LYS A 49 -10.92 7.85 14.14
C LYS A 49 -9.70 7.37 13.36
N LEU A 50 -9.85 7.07 12.08
CA LEU A 50 -8.76 6.63 11.21
C LEU A 50 -7.75 7.76 10.96
N ALA A 51 -8.22 8.99 10.74
CA ALA A 51 -7.36 10.17 10.63
C ALA A 51 -6.60 10.44 11.94
N ASP A 52 -7.28 10.37 13.09
CA ASP A 52 -6.68 10.55 14.42
C ASP A 52 -5.63 9.44 14.71
N ALA A 53 -5.95 8.19 14.38
CA ALA A 53 -5.04 7.06 14.54
C ALA A 53 -3.80 7.23 13.66
N LYS A 54 -3.97 7.67 12.41
CA LYS A 54 -2.87 7.96 11.49
C LYS A 54 -1.97 9.09 12.02
N ALA A 55 -2.56 10.19 12.49
CA ALA A 55 -1.79 11.30 13.06
C ALA A 55 -0.98 10.87 14.29
N LYS A 56 -1.56 10.03 15.16
CA LYS A 56 -0.85 9.46 16.32
C LYS A 56 0.29 8.52 15.89
N LEU A 57 0.08 7.71 14.86
CA LEU A 57 1.11 6.82 14.30
C LEU A 57 2.27 7.63 13.73
N GLU A 58 2.00 8.68 12.95
CA GLU A 58 3.01 9.58 12.41
C GLU A 58 3.80 10.30 13.51
N ALA A 59 3.11 10.80 14.55
CA ALA A 59 3.78 11.43 15.69
C ALA A 59 4.71 10.45 16.43
N GLN A 60 4.26 9.19 16.60
CA GLN A 60 5.05 8.14 17.24
C GLN A 60 6.25 7.72 16.38
N ASP A 61 6.09 7.65 15.05
CA ASP A 61 7.20 7.38 14.11
C ASP A 61 8.26 8.50 14.14
N ILE A 62 7.83 9.76 14.22
CA ILE A 62 8.74 10.90 14.40
C ILE A 62 9.49 10.80 15.73
N LEU A 63 8.80 10.43 16.82
CA LEU A 63 9.42 10.24 18.13
C LEU A 63 10.53 9.19 18.06
N VAL A 64 10.26 8.02 17.48
CA VAL A 64 11.26 6.94 17.33
C VAL A 64 12.45 7.41 16.49
N LYS A 65 12.22 8.15 15.39
CA LYS A 65 13.30 8.72 14.56
C LYS A 65 14.15 9.72 15.33
N ASN A 66 13.52 10.59 16.13
CA ASN A 66 14.23 11.57 16.95
C ASN A 66 15.11 10.85 17.99
N LEU A 67 14.59 9.82 18.66
CA LEU A 67 15.39 9.00 19.58
C LEU A 67 16.58 8.33 18.88
N ILE A 68 16.42 7.84 17.64
CA ILE A 68 17.53 7.27 16.86
C ILE A 68 18.59 8.33 16.56
N ILE A 69 18.19 9.56 16.20
CA ILE A 69 19.11 10.68 15.97
C ILE A 69 19.83 11.05 17.28
N GLU A 70 19.10 11.22 18.37
CA GLU A 70 19.68 11.52 19.68
C GLU A 70 20.63 10.42 20.17
N LYS A 71 20.31 9.14 19.92
CA LYS A 71 21.20 8.02 20.22
C LYS A 71 22.52 8.12 19.47
N SER A 72 22.51 8.59 18.21
CA SER A 72 23.73 8.78 17.41
C SER A 72 24.63 9.91 17.90
N GLN A 73 24.09 10.84 18.69
CA GLN A 73 24.82 11.98 19.26
C GLN A 73 25.29 11.71 20.70
N SER A 74 24.72 10.73 21.38
CA SER A 74 25.07 10.34 22.75
C SER A 74 26.16 9.28 22.81
N THR A 75 26.83 9.18 23.96
CA THR A 75 27.88 8.18 24.22
C THR A 75 27.71 7.51 25.58
N GLY A 76 28.28 6.32 25.75
CA GLY A 76 28.31 5.62 27.04
C GLY A 76 26.93 5.25 27.59
N SER A 77 26.67 5.54 28.87
CA SER A 77 25.43 5.15 29.54
C SER A 77 24.18 5.81 28.96
N GLU A 78 24.27 7.05 28.46
CA GLU A 78 23.13 7.75 27.87
C GLU A 78 22.68 7.07 26.56
N GLN A 79 23.64 6.58 25.78
CA GLN A 79 23.37 5.84 24.54
C GLN A 79 22.61 4.53 24.82
N ASN A 80 22.96 3.81 25.90
CA ASN A 80 22.26 2.60 26.30
C ASN A 80 20.82 2.88 26.73
N ASN A 81 20.61 3.92 27.55
CA ASN A 81 19.27 4.35 27.97
C ASN A 81 18.39 4.71 26.76
N LYS A 82 18.94 5.44 25.78
CA LYS A 82 18.24 5.77 24.54
C LYS A 82 17.92 4.51 23.71
N ASN A 83 18.81 3.52 23.69
CA ASN A 83 18.56 2.26 22.99
C ASN A 83 17.37 1.48 23.58
N GLU A 84 17.27 1.43 24.90
CA GLU A 84 16.13 0.82 25.59
C GLU A 84 14.83 1.57 25.30
N GLN A 85 14.86 2.91 25.35
CA GLN A 85 13.71 3.75 25.01
C GLN A 85 13.26 3.54 23.55
N ILE A 86 14.20 3.45 22.60
CA ILE A 86 13.89 3.16 21.20
C ILE A 86 13.16 1.81 21.08
N GLN A 87 13.59 0.77 21.80
CA GLN A 87 12.92 -0.53 21.75
C GLN A 87 11.49 -0.47 22.29
N VAL A 88 11.27 0.25 23.40
CA VAL A 88 9.94 0.41 24.00
C VAL A 88 9.01 1.16 23.05
N GLU A 89 9.46 2.29 22.52
CA GLU A 89 8.65 3.15 21.64
C GLU A 89 8.44 2.51 20.25
N HIS A 90 9.39 1.72 19.76
CA HIS A 90 9.23 0.93 18.52
C HIS A 90 8.20 -0.18 18.66
N ARG A 91 8.18 -0.91 19.80
CA ARG A 91 7.12 -1.90 20.08
C ARG A 91 5.75 -1.24 20.19
N LYS A 92 5.69 -0.04 20.76
CA LYS A 92 4.44 0.74 20.81
C LYS A 92 3.99 1.15 19.41
N LEU A 93 4.91 1.60 18.57
CA LEU A 93 4.64 1.93 17.16
C LEU A 93 4.11 0.71 16.37
N GLN A 94 4.66 -0.48 16.60
CA GLN A 94 4.16 -1.73 16.03
C GLN A 94 2.70 -1.98 16.41
N LYS A 95 2.39 -1.95 17.71
CA LYS A 95 1.01 -2.13 18.19
C LYS A 95 0.03 -1.11 17.59
N MET A 96 0.42 0.17 17.57
CA MET A 96 -0.42 1.23 16.99
C MET A 96 -0.64 1.05 15.49
N THR A 97 0.33 0.46 14.79
CA THR A 97 0.22 0.14 13.37
C THR A 97 -0.72 -1.04 13.13
N ASP A 98 -0.65 -2.07 13.97
CA ASP A 98 -1.57 -3.21 13.92
C ASP A 98 -3.02 -2.75 14.19
N ASP A 99 -3.23 -1.91 15.21
CA ASP A 99 -4.53 -1.32 15.54
C ASP A 99 -5.08 -0.46 14.39
N TYR A 100 -4.22 0.36 13.77
CA TYR A 100 -4.58 1.17 12.60
C TYR A 100 -4.96 0.30 11.41
N ASN A 101 -4.19 -0.76 11.14
CA ASN A 101 -4.46 -1.69 10.05
C ASN A 101 -5.77 -2.45 10.27
N LEU A 102 -6.07 -2.85 11.51
CA LEU A 102 -7.33 -3.46 11.88
C LEU A 102 -8.50 -2.50 11.64
N LEU A 103 -8.41 -1.27 12.18
CA LEU A 103 -9.45 -0.25 12.02
C LEU A 103 -9.69 0.08 10.53
N ARG A 104 -8.62 0.13 9.75
CA ARG A 104 -8.69 0.38 8.31
C ARG A 104 -9.34 -0.79 7.56
N SER A 105 -8.95 -2.03 7.85
CA SER A 105 -9.56 -3.22 7.26
C SER A 105 -11.06 -3.28 7.56
N ASP A 106 -11.43 -2.96 8.81
CA ASP A 106 -12.83 -2.84 9.24
C ASP A 106 -13.58 -1.78 8.44
N TYR A 107 -12.98 -0.60 8.27
CA TYR A 107 -13.55 0.49 7.48
C TYR A 107 -13.77 0.09 6.02
N GLU A 108 -12.76 -0.52 5.39
CA GLU A 108 -12.83 -0.94 3.98
C GLU A 108 -13.83 -2.10 3.77
N THR A 109 -14.04 -2.95 4.77
CA THR A 109 -14.99 -4.07 4.72
C THR A 109 -16.43 -3.63 4.99
N LYS A 110 -16.65 -2.74 5.98
CA LYS A 110 -17.99 -2.27 6.37
C LYS A 110 -18.57 -1.25 5.40
N PHE A 111 -17.72 -0.48 4.71
CA PHE A 111 -18.14 0.58 3.78
C PHE A 111 -17.57 0.41 2.36
N PRO A 112 -17.85 -0.72 1.67
CA PRO A 112 -17.21 -1.08 0.41
C PRO A 112 -17.65 -0.21 -0.78
N GLU A 113 -18.80 0.47 -0.68
CA GLU A 113 -19.35 1.29 -1.78
C GLU A 113 -18.72 2.69 -1.87
N LYS A 114 -17.86 3.06 -0.90
CA LYS A 114 -17.17 4.36 -0.87
C LYS A 114 -15.77 4.20 -1.48
N GLY A 115 -15.59 4.70 -2.71
CA GLY A 115 -14.27 4.75 -3.37
C GLY A 115 -14.12 3.88 -4.62
N VAL A 116 -15.21 3.50 -5.30
CA VAL A 116 -15.15 2.72 -6.54
C VAL A 116 -14.54 3.56 -7.68
N LYS A 117 -13.22 3.51 -7.80
CA LYS A 117 -12.50 3.60 -9.07
C LYS A 117 -11.58 2.38 -9.11
N GLU A 118 -11.99 1.38 -9.91
CA GLU A 118 -11.17 0.26 -10.40
C GLU A 118 -10.34 -0.51 -9.35
N SER A 119 -10.83 -1.70 -8.98
CA SER A 119 -10.14 -2.74 -8.18
C SER A 119 -9.82 -2.40 -6.71
N ARG A 120 -9.98 -3.38 -5.82
CA ARG A 120 -9.75 -3.23 -4.37
C ARG A 120 -8.26 -3.43 -4.07
N ILE A 121 -7.54 -2.35 -3.78
CA ILE A 121 -6.12 -2.42 -3.36
C ILE A 121 -6.02 -2.07 -1.88
N TYR A 122 -5.77 -3.09 -1.06
CA TYR A 122 -5.58 -2.99 0.38
C TYR A 122 -4.12 -2.68 0.71
N ASN A 123 -3.77 -1.40 0.86
CA ASN A 123 -2.42 -1.02 1.29
C ASN A 123 -2.29 -1.21 2.80
N ARG A 124 -1.38 -2.06 3.30
CA ARG A 124 -1.10 -2.14 4.74
C ARG A 124 -0.01 -1.14 5.12
N ALA A 125 -0.13 -0.54 6.29
CA ALA A 125 0.99 0.19 6.88
C ALA A 125 1.93 -0.84 7.52
N GLU A 126 3.21 -0.79 7.18
CA GLU A 126 4.24 -1.66 7.75
C GLU A 126 5.25 -0.84 8.54
N VAL A 127 5.55 -1.28 9.76
CA VAL A 127 6.60 -0.66 10.58
C VAL A 127 7.94 -1.22 10.12
N LYS A 128 8.83 -0.32 9.70
CA LYS A 128 10.22 -0.68 9.38
C LYS A 128 10.96 -1.17 10.63
N SER A 129 11.93 -2.05 10.44
CA SER A 129 12.85 -2.42 11.53
C SER A 129 13.61 -1.18 12.03
N ILE A 130 14.06 -1.21 13.29
CA ILE A 130 14.89 -0.14 13.87
C ILE A 130 16.11 0.12 12.98
N GLU A 131 16.75 -0.95 12.48
CA GLU A 131 17.89 -0.85 11.56
C GLU A 131 17.50 -0.18 10.24
N GLY A 132 16.34 -0.53 9.67
CA GLY A 132 15.83 0.13 8.46
C GLY A 132 15.53 1.60 8.67
N MET A 133 15.00 1.97 9.84
CA MET A 133 14.79 3.37 10.22
C MET A 133 16.12 4.11 10.39
N GLN A 134 17.13 3.45 10.95
CA GLN A 134 18.46 4.03 11.10
C GLN A 134 19.15 4.21 9.75
N SER A 135 19.12 3.20 8.86
CA SER A 135 19.68 3.31 7.51
C SER A 135 19.01 4.42 6.71
N ASP A 136 17.70 4.63 6.91
CA ASP A 136 16.96 5.70 6.24
C ASP A 136 17.44 7.11 6.62
N LEU A 137 18.03 7.26 7.80
CA LEU A 137 18.55 8.52 8.30
C LEU A 137 19.98 8.80 7.81
N THR A 138 20.75 7.76 7.45
CA THR A 138 22.14 7.92 6.97
C THR A 138 22.21 8.44 5.53
N LEU A 139 23.36 8.99 5.16
CA LEU A 139 23.63 9.47 3.80
C LEU A 139 23.54 8.32 2.77
N GLU A 140 24.05 7.15 3.12
CA GLU A 140 24.04 5.97 2.25
C GLU A 140 22.60 5.51 1.96
N GLY A 141 21.73 5.44 2.97
CA GLY A 141 20.33 5.08 2.74
C GLY A 141 19.59 6.12 1.89
N ARG A 142 19.88 7.42 2.07
CA ARG A 142 19.34 8.49 1.20
C ARG A 142 19.85 8.36 -0.23
N LEU A 143 21.12 8.04 -0.42
CA LEU A 143 21.72 7.81 -1.73
C LEU A 143 21.09 6.60 -2.42
N ASN A 144 20.92 5.49 -1.71
CA ASN A 144 20.29 4.28 -2.24
C ASN A 144 18.83 4.53 -2.65
N LYS A 145 18.07 5.29 -1.85
CA LYS A 145 16.71 5.71 -2.23
C LYS A 145 16.70 6.58 -3.47
N LEU A 146 17.62 7.55 -3.57
CA LEU A 146 17.75 8.40 -4.74
C LEU A 146 18.10 7.56 -5.97
N HIS A 147 19.05 6.64 -5.84
CA HIS A 147 19.46 5.73 -6.90
C HIS A 147 18.29 4.87 -7.39
N ASN A 148 17.53 4.25 -6.49
CA ASN A 148 16.34 3.47 -6.82
C ASN A 148 15.27 4.34 -7.51
N LYS A 149 15.10 5.59 -7.06
CA LYS A 149 14.19 6.54 -7.69
C LYS A 149 14.63 6.87 -9.12
N VAL A 150 15.91 7.12 -9.33
CA VAL A 150 16.49 7.35 -10.66
C VAL A 150 16.28 6.14 -11.57
N ILE A 151 16.58 4.92 -11.11
CA ILE A 151 16.35 3.69 -11.90
C ILE A 151 14.86 3.54 -12.24
N SER A 152 13.95 3.82 -11.30
CA SER A 152 12.51 3.71 -11.55
C SER A 152 11.97 4.75 -12.53
N GLN A 153 12.57 5.95 -12.56
CA GLN A 153 12.19 7.02 -13.48
C GLN A 153 12.82 6.86 -14.86
N TYR A 154 14.01 6.28 -14.92
CA TYR A 154 14.76 6.01 -16.14
C TYR A 154 15.05 4.51 -16.25
N PRO A 155 14.01 3.66 -16.43
CA PRO A 155 14.24 2.26 -16.71
C PRO A 155 15.07 2.20 -17.99
N ARG A 156 16.29 1.67 -17.88
CA ARG A 156 17.17 1.46 -19.03
C ARG A 156 16.32 0.69 -20.04
N SER A 157 15.99 1.32 -21.16
CA SER A 157 15.12 0.72 -22.16
C SER A 157 15.68 -0.66 -22.46
N ALA A 158 14.81 -1.66 -22.45
CA ALA A 158 15.13 -3.01 -22.86
C ALA A 158 15.48 -2.99 -24.35
N ASN A 159 16.71 -2.59 -24.66
CA ASN A 159 17.35 -2.79 -25.94
C ASN A 159 18.75 -3.33 -25.60
N PRO A 160 18.96 -4.65 -25.66
CA PRO A 160 20.24 -5.23 -25.37
C PRO A 160 21.16 -4.95 -26.57
N GLU A 161 22.07 -3.99 -26.44
CA GLU A 161 23.27 -4.04 -27.26
C GLU A 161 24.05 -5.31 -26.90
N PRO A 162 24.53 -6.06 -27.91
CA PRO A 162 24.93 -7.44 -27.76
C PRO A 162 26.17 -7.58 -26.89
N ALA A 163 26.14 -8.63 -26.07
CA ALA A 163 27.23 -9.10 -25.24
C ALA A 163 28.60 -8.99 -25.94
N VAL A 164 29.46 -8.13 -25.39
CA VAL A 164 30.90 -8.21 -25.63
C VAL A 164 31.37 -9.51 -24.99
N LYS A 165 31.54 -10.52 -25.85
CA LYS A 165 32.20 -11.79 -25.57
C LYS A 165 33.55 -11.52 -24.92
N LYS A 166 33.70 -11.83 -23.63
CA LYS A 166 35.03 -12.16 -23.07
C LYS A 166 35.26 -13.65 -23.30
N SER A 167 36.05 -13.93 -24.33
CA SER A 167 36.56 -15.24 -24.70
C SER A 167 37.67 -15.70 -23.75
N SER A 168 37.54 -16.98 -23.37
CA SER A 168 38.58 -18.02 -23.17
C SER A 168 39.83 -17.74 -22.32
N ASP A 169 39.95 -18.49 -21.21
CA ASP A 169 40.95 -19.56 -20.97
C ASP A 169 40.87 -19.96 -19.48
N ALA A 170 41.02 -21.20 -19.00
CA ALA A 170 41.09 -22.53 -19.56
C ALA A 170 40.92 -23.53 -18.37
N LYS A 171 40.22 -24.64 -18.60
CA LYS A 171 40.39 -25.99 -17.99
C LYS A 171 40.35 -26.13 -16.45
N ASN A 172 39.31 -26.84 -15.96
CA ASN A 172 39.50 -28.24 -15.57
C ASN A 172 38.17 -29.03 -15.61
N LYS A 173 38.16 -30.12 -16.37
CA LYS A 173 37.05 -31.07 -16.48
C LYS A 173 37.32 -32.23 -15.53
N LYS A 174 36.29 -32.69 -14.80
CA LYS A 174 36.02 -34.12 -14.61
C LYS A 174 34.52 -34.36 -14.48
N ALA A 175 34.00 -35.16 -15.40
CA ALA A 175 32.62 -35.68 -15.48
C ALA A 175 32.45 -36.84 -14.46
N ILE A 176 31.36 -36.91 -13.64
CA ILE A 176 30.02 -37.53 -13.84
C ILE A 176 30.12 -39.08 -13.95
N PRO A 177 29.33 -39.93 -13.23
CA PRO A 177 27.85 -39.92 -13.32
C PRO A 177 26.99 -40.30 -12.10
N ALA A 178 25.72 -39.89 -12.19
CA ALA A 178 24.56 -40.39 -11.44
C ALA A 178 24.05 -41.72 -12.02
N PRO A 179 23.18 -42.45 -11.28
CA PRO A 179 22.19 -43.33 -11.89
C PRO A 179 20.74 -42.93 -11.58
N ALA A 180 19.87 -43.46 -12.44
CA ALA A 180 18.50 -43.07 -12.76
C ALA A 180 17.39 -43.67 -11.86
N VAL A 181 16.33 -42.88 -11.66
CA VAL A 181 14.88 -43.12 -11.88
C VAL A 181 14.19 -44.39 -11.33
N LYS A 182 13.04 -44.15 -10.65
CA LYS A 182 11.70 -44.83 -10.61
C LYS A 182 11.20 -44.81 -9.15
N SER A 183 9.95 -44.53 -8.77
CA SER A 183 8.66 -44.51 -9.46
C SER A 183 7.62 -43.73 -8.61
N GLU A 184 6.59 -43.27 -9.29
CA GLU A 184 5.32 -42.67 -8.84
C GLU A 184 4.64 -43.34 -7.63
N LYS A 185 3.89 -42.54 -6.85
CA LYS A 185 2.55 -42.88 -6.34
C LYS A 185 1.79 -41.62 -5.95
N GLU A 186 0.75 -41.35 -6.72
CA GLU A 186 -0.40 -40.49 -6.38
C GLU A 186 -1.01 -40.93 -5.03
N VAL A 187 -1.38 -39.98 -4.19
CA VAL A 187 -2.47 -40.15 -3.20
C VAL A 187 -3.27 -38.86 -3.17
N THR A 188 -4.19 -38.74 -4.11
CA THR A 188 -5.39 -37.92 -3.99
C THR A 188 -6.50 -38.74 -3.30
N GLU A 189 -7.34 -38.03 -2.54
CA GLU A 189 -8.68 -38.40 -2.06
C GLU A 189 -8.84 -39.27 -0.80
N GLN A 190 -9.28 -38.63 0.29
CA GLN A 190 -10.61 -38.88 0.88
C GLN A 190 -10.94 -37.80 1.93
N ILE A 191 -11.87 -36.89 1.60
CA ILE A 191 -12.62 -36.10 2.59
C ILE A 191 -13.96 -36.81 2.75
N ILE A 192 -14.19 -37.40 3.93
CA ILE A 192 -15.48 -37.99 4.29
C ILE A 192 -16.37 -36.87 4.84
N LEU A 193 -17.44 -36.52 4.13
CA LEU A 193 -18.57 -35.78 4.70
C LEU A 193 -19.41 -36.75 5.53
N GLN A 194 -19.56 -36.48 6.83
CA GLN A 194 -20.59 -37.11 7.65
C GLN A 194 -21.92 -36.42 7.43
N LYS A 195 -22.96 -37.24 7.30
CA LYS A 195 -24.35 -36.88 7.07
C LYS A 195 -25.05 -36.47 8.37
#